data_AF-A0A2H0KY06-F1
#
_entry.id   AF-A0A2H0KY06-F1
#
_cell.length_a   1.000
_cell.length_b   1.000
_cell.length_c   1.000
_cell.angle_alpha   90.00
_cell.angle_beta   90.00
_cell.angle_gamma   90.00
#
_symmetry.space_group_name_H-M   'P 1'
#
loop_
_entity.id
_entity.type
_entity.pdbx_description
1 polymer ?
#
loop_
_entity_poly.entity_id
_entity_poly.type
_entity_poly.pdbx_seq_one_letter_code
_entity_poly.pdbx_strand_id
1 'polypeptide(L)'
;MKKLIWLLAGALLTVSLTAFAQADNSFTDQNTFDSWFRASANKMHNHEIMNGFPDGSFGPAKNVTRAEIALMFDKFASNVVEKPLFEEPVFCTLEARPGLVVVVRNVQGEAITEATFTIDDDEPFKESDAEGRYSLLHEGEGYFDVTISAEGHQPHFETVKLEQDVCHVITQNRTVLLVPEVGGE
;
A
#
# COMPACT_ATOMS: atom_id res chain seq x y z
N MET A 1 -25.33 -35.34 63.64
CA MET A 1 -24.38 -35.98 62.70
C MET A 1 -23.67 -34.89 61.94
N LYS A 2 -22.36 -34.82 62.10
CA LYS A 2 -21.44 -33.75 61.69
C LYS A 2 -20.68 -34.25 60.45
N LYS A 3 -20.49 -33.36 59.46
CA LYS A 3 -19.38 -33.30 58.51
C LYS A 3 -19.20 -34.51 57.57
N LEU A 4 -19.48 -34.33 56.26
CA LEU A 4 -18.59 -34.78 55.18
C LEU A 4 -19.10 -34.30 53.81
N ILE A 5 -18.81 -33.05 53.44
CA ILE A 5 -18.80 -32.63 52.04
C ILE A 5 -17.42 -32.01 51.84
N TRP A 6 -16.47 -32.86 51.46
CA TRP A 6 -15.14 -32.48 51.01
C TRP A 6 -14.86 -33.26 49.72
N LEU A 7 -14.45 -32.51 48.69
CA LEU A 7 -13.59 -32.95 47.59
C LEU A 7 -14.18 -33.89 46.52
N LEU A 8 -14.78 -33.29 45.48
CA LEU A 8 -14.50 -33.68 44.09
C LEU A 8 -14.32 -32.42 43.22
N ALA A 9 -13.63 -31.42 43.75
CA ALA A 9 -12.90 -30.43 42.96
C ALA A 9 -11.56 -31.08 42.59
N GLY A 10 -11.56 -31.79 41.46
CA GLY A 10 -10.37 -32.47 40.96
C GLY A 10 -10.55 -32.96 39.53
N ALA A 11 -11.42 -32.29 38.78
CA ALA A 11 -11.50 -32.48 37.34
C ALA A 11 -10.41 -31.63 36.68
N LEU A 12 -9.55 -32.32 35.93
CA LEU A 12 -8.77 -31.79 34.81
C LEU A 12 -7.90 -30.56 35.13
N LEU A 13 -6.62 -30.78 35.44
CA LEU A 13 -5.56 -29.97 34.81
C LEU A 13 -4.18 -30.64 34.92
N THR A 14 -4.04 -31.88 34.44
CA THR A 14 -2.72 -32.35 34.00
C THR A 14 -2.48 -31.86 32.59
N VAL A 15 -2.21 -30.55 32.46
CA VAL A 15 -1.56 -30.03 31.24
C VAL A 15 -0.20 -30.70 31.20
N SER A 16 -0.10 -31.77 30.41
CA SER A 16 1.18 -32.40 30.12
C SER A 16 2.02 -31.36 29.41
N LEU A 17 3.05 -30.86 30.11
CA LEU A 17 4.07 -30.02 29.53
C LEU A 17 4.87 -30.90 28.58
N THR A 18 4.42 -31.01 27.34
CA THR A 18 5.24 -31.58 26.27
C THR A 18 6.32 -30.54 25.98
N ALA A 19 7.50 -30.77 26.56
CA ALA A 19 8.70 -30.07 26.13
C ALA A 19 8.92 -30.47 24.66
N PHE A 20 8.64 -29.54 23.74
CA PHE A 20 9.14 -29.67 22.38
C PHE A 20 10.67 -29.59 22.49
N ALA A 21 11.34 -30.74 22.50
CA ALA A 21 12.75 -30.78 22.16
C ALA A 21 12.83 -30.27 20.71
N GLN A 22 13.24 -29.02 20.53
CA GLN A 22 13.67 -28.56 19.22
C GLN A 22 14.80 -29.49 18.79
N ALA A 23 14.64 -30.15 17.65
CA ALA A 23 15.72 -30.94 17.07
C ALA A 23 16.91 -30.01 16.92
N ASP A 24 17.89 -30.16 17.82
CA ASP A 24 19.19 -29.54 17.68
C ASP A 24 19.82 -30.29 16.50
N ASN A 25 19.74 -29.71 15.31
CA ASN A 25 20.41 -30.26 14.14
C ASN A 25 21.91 -30.16 14.42
N SER A 26 22.45 -31.23 14.99
CA SER A 26 23.79 -31.26 15.55
C SER A 26 24.79 -31.50 14.44
N PHE A 27 25.46 -30.42 14.03
CA PHE A 27 26.65 -30.53 13.21
C PHE A 27 27.69 -31.42 13.92
N THR A 28 28.46 -32.18 13.16
CA THR A 28 29.46 -33.11 13.72
C THR A 28 30.52 -32.40 14.54
N ASP A 29 30.75 -31.11 14.28
CA ASP A 29 31.68 -30.22 14.96
C ASP A 29 31.01 -29.27 15.96
N GLN A 30 29.75 -29.48 16.35
CA GLN A 30 29.03 -28.61 17.29
C GLN A 30 29.73 -28.45 18.65
N ASN A 31 30.48 -29.45 19.10
CA ASN A 31 31.29 -29.39 20.32
C ASN A 31 32.45 -28.38 20.24
N THR A 32 32.79 -27.90 19.04
CA THR A 32 33.80 -26.86 18.81
C THR A 32 33.21 -25.45 18.84
N PHE A 33 31.89 -25.32 18.98
CA PHE A 33 31.25 -24.01 18.92
C PHE A 33 31.43 -23.27 20.24
N ASP A 34 31.93 -22.04 20.13
CA ASP A 34 31.88 -21.12 21.24
C ASP A 34 30.44 -20.75 21.57
N SER A 35 30.19 -20.50 22.86
CA SER A 35 28.84 -20.20 23.38
C SER A 35 28.20 -18.99 22.71
N TRP A 36 29.00 -18.02 22.28
CA TRP A 36 28.52 -16.75 21.72
C TRP A 36 27.87 -16.88 20.34
N PHE A 37 28.28 -17.85 19.50
CA PHE A 37 27.73 -18.00 18.14
C PHE A 37 26.84 -19.23 17.95
N ARG A 38 26.86 -20.18 18.90
CA ARG A 38 26.09 -21.43 18.80
C ARG A 38 24.61 -21.20 18.51
N ALA A 39 24.00 -20.23 19.19
CA ALA A 39 22.60 -19.88 18.96
C ALA A 39 22.36 -19.31 17.56
N SER A 40 23.29 -18.51 17.04
CA SER A 40 23.22 -17.92 15.71
C SER A 40 23.39 -18.97 14.61
N ALA A 41 24.34 -19.89 14.75
CA ALA A 41 24.54 -21.00 13.82
C ALA A 41 23.28 -21.87 13.70
N ASN A 42 22.67 -22.22 14.84
CA ASN A 42 21.42 -22.98 14.86
C ASN A 42 20.27 -22.21 14.20
N LYS A 43 20.15 -20.90 14.42
CA LYS A 43 19.14 -20.07 13.76
C LYS A 43 19.34 -20.02 12.24
N MET A 44 20.57 -19.81 11.78
CA MET A 44 20.87 -19.78 10.35
C MET A 44 20.56 -21.12 9.68
N HIS A 45 20.78 -22.22 10.38
CA HIS A 45 20.42 -23.54 9.91
C HIS A 45 18.91 -23.76 9.84
N ASN A 46 18.17 -23.35 10.88
CA ASN A 46 16.71 -23.49 10.92
C ASN A 46 16.00 -22.66 9.84
N HIS A 47 16.61 -21.56 9.40
CA HIS A 47 16.13 -20.75 8.26
C HIS A 47 16.72 -21.19 6.90
N GLU A 48 17.40 -22.35 6.86
CA GLU A 48 18.01 -22.92 5.65
C GLU A 48 19.04 -22.02 4.94
N ILE A 49 19.53 -21.00 5.65
CA ILE A 49 20.56 -20.07 5.18
C ILE A 49 21.89 -20.81 5.07
N MET A 50 22.22 -21.62 6.09
CA MET A 50 23.43 -22.44 6.12
C MET A 50 23.12 -23.88 6.54
N ASN A 51 23.39 -24.82 5.65
CA ASN A 51 23.14 -26.25 5.89
C ASN A 51 24.37 -27.04 6.34
N GLY A 52 25.51 -26.37 6.50
CA GLY A 52 26.80 -27.01 6.72
C GLY A 52 27.36 -27.65 5.45
N PHE A 53 28.40 -28.45 5.63
CA PHE A 53 29.13 -29.14 4.59
C PHE A 53 28.62 -30.59 4.40
N PRO A 54 28.92 -31.23 3.26
CA PRO A 54 28.52 -32.63 3.00
C PRO A 54 29.05 -33.65 4.01
N ASP A 55 30.12 -33.31 4.74
CA ASP A 55 30.69 -34.13 5.81
C ASP A 55 29.92 -34.03 7.14
N GLY A 56 28.85 -33.22 7.19
CA GLY A 56 28.03 -32.99 8.38
C GLY A 56 28.55 -31.88 9.30
N SER A 57 29.66 -31.21 8.97
CA SER A 57 30.22 -30.11 9.76
C SER A 57 29.58 -28.75 9.44
N PHE A 58 29.60 -27.82 10.38
CA PHE A 58 29.30 -26.41 10.11
C PHE A 58 30.54 -25.66 9.63
N GLY A 59 31.72 -26.01 10.14
CA GLY A 59 33.00 -25.42 9.77
C GLY A 59 33.19 -23.97 10.22
N PRO A 60 33.03 -23.62 11.51
CA PRO A 60 33.08 -22.23 11.99
C PRO A 60 34.45 -21.55 11.77
N ALA A 61 35.52 -22.33 11.69
CA ALA A 61 36.88 -21.84 11.44
C ALA A 61 37.28 -21.83 9.95
N LYS A 62 36.39 -22.28 9.04
CA LYS A 62 36.67 -22.26 7.60
C LYS A 62 36.46 -20.85 7.05
N ASN A 63 37.34 -20.43 6.14
CA ASN A 63 37.18 -19.16 5.42
C ASN A 63 35.97 -19.22 4.50
N VAL A 64 35.19 -18.14 4.47
CA VAL A 64 34.05 -17.98 3.57
C VAL A 64 34.46 -17.22 2.30
N THR A 65 34.01 -17.69 1.15
CA THR A 65 34.23 -17.03 -0.14
C THR A 65 33.18 -15.95 -0.41
N ARG A 66 33.48 -15.02 -1.32
CA ARG A 66 32.50 -14.00 -1.75
C ARG A 66 31.22 -14.63 -2.34
N ALA A 67 31.35 -15.76 -3.03
CA ALA A 67 30.21 -16.47 -3.61
C ALA A 67 29.32 -17.10 -2.52
N GLU A 68 29.92 -17.70 -1.50
CA GLU A 68 29.18 -18.26 -0.36
C GLU A 68 28.47 -17.17 0.45
N ILE A 69 29.12 -16.01 0.66
CA ILE A 69 28.46 -14.85 1.29
C ILE A 69 27.25 -14.40 0.46
N ALA A 70 27.41 -14.29 -0.86
CA ALA A 70 26.30 -13.88 -1.74
C ALA A 70 25.13 -14.87 -1.66
N LEU A 71 25.41 -16.17 -1.62
CA LEU A 71 24.40 -17.21 -1.44
C LEU A 71 23.72 -17.13 -0.06
N MET A 72 24.45 -16.81 1.01
CA MET A 72 23.86 -16.60 2.34
C MET A 72 22.89 -15.43 2.33
N PHE A 73 23.23 -14.32 1.67
CA PHE A 73 22.33 -13.16 1.54
C PHE A 73 21.09 -13.47 0.72
N ASP A 74 21.24 -14.18 -0.40
CA ASP A 74 20.12 -14.62 -1.24
C ASP A 74 19.13 -15.51 -0.47
N LYS A 75 19.66 -16.48 0.28
CA LYS A 75 18.85 -17.34 1.14
C LYS A 75 18.23 -16.59 2.31
N PHE A 76 18.96 -15.65 2.92
CA PHE A 76 18.40 -14.81 3.98
C PHE A 76 17.21 -13.98 3.47
N ALA A 77 17.37 -13.33 2.31
CA ALA A 77 16.30 -12.58 1.68
C ALA A 77 15.09 -13.46 1.37
N SER A 78 15.32 -14.68 0.85
CA SER A 78 14.25 -15.59 0.44
C SER A 78 13.53 -16.29 1.61
N ASN A 79 14.26 -16.64 2.67
CA ASN A 79 13.75 -17.52 3.72
C ASN A 79 13.43 -16.81 5.05
N VAL A 80 13.84 -15.56 5.21
CA VAL A 80 13.63 -14.79 6.45
C VAL A 80 12.85 -13.50 6.20
N VAL A 81 13.07 -12.84 5.07
CA VAL A 81 12.43 -11.55 4.82
C VAL A 81 11.06 -11.78 4.20
N GLU A 82 10.00 -11.68 5.01
CA GLU A 82 8.61 -11.81 4.55
C GLU A 82 8.16 -10.70 3.57
N LYS A 83 8.95 -9.63 3.44
CA LYS A 83 8.70 -8.52 2.51
C LYS A 83 9.88 -8.39 1.52
N PRO A 84 9.66 -8.38 0.20
CA PRO A 84 10.77 -8.26 -0.75
C PRO A 84 11.59 -7.00 -0.46
N LEU A 85 12.91 -7.16 -0.34
CA LEU A 85 13.85 -6.09 0.01
C LEU A 85 13.93 -4.98 -1.06
N PHE A 86 13.31 -5.20 -2.22
CA PHE A 86 13.27 -4.25 -3.34
C PHE A 86 11.87 -4.25 -3.95
N GLU A 87 10.94 -3.61 -3.27
CA GLU A 87 9.82 -2.99 -3.97
C GLU A 87 10.46 -1.75 -4.63
N GLU A 88 10.69 -1.80 -5.94
CA GLU A 88 11.24 -0.64 -6.65
C GLU A 88 10.36 0.57 -6.29
N PRO A 89 10.93 1.67 -5.79
CA PRO A 89 10.12 2.83 -5.47
C PRO A 89 9.41 3.25 -6.75
N VAL A 90 8.09 3.33 -6.70
CA VAL A 90 7.31 3.88 -7.81
C VAL A 90 7.75 5.33 -7.94
N PHE A 91 8.58 5.63 -8.93
CA PHE A 91 9.05 6.98 -9.20
C PHE A 91 7.90 7.76 -9.84
N CYS A 92 7.15 8.47 -9.02
CA CYS A 92 6.13 9.40 -9.48
C CYS A 92 6.80 10.52 -10.30
N THR A 93 6.27 10.84 -11.48
CA THR A 93 6.69 12.03 -12.23
C THR A 93 6.31 13.29 -11.45
N LEU A 94 7.18 14.31 -11.43
CA LEU A 94 6.86 15.62 -10.84
C LEU A 94 5.88 16.45 -11.69
N GLU A 95 5.34 15.88 -12.76
CA GLU A 95 4.39 16.56 -13.63
C GLU A 95 3.02 16.67 -12.94
N ALA A 96 2.56 17.90 -12.72
CA ALA A 96 1.19 18.16 -12.30
C ALA A 96 0.23 17.73 -13.41
N ARG A 97 -0.77 16.90 -13.07
CA ARG A 97 -1.84 16.46 -13.97
C ARG A 97 -3.17 17.03 -13.50
N PRO A 98 -4.09 17.37 -14.42
CA PRO A 98 -5.42 17.79 -14.03
C PRO A 98 -6.17 16.64 -13.36
N GLY A 99 -6.75 16.90 -12.19
CA GLY A 99 -7.62 15.95 -11.50
C GLY A 99 -8.99 15.87 -12.16
N LEU A 100 -9.46 16.97 -12.75
CA LEU A 100 -10.76 17.07 -13.41
C LEU A 100 -10.64 17.85 -14.71
N VAL A 101 -11.25 17.33 -15.77
CA VAL A 101 -11.39 18.00 -17.07
C VAL A 101 -12.87 18.03 -17.42
N VAL A 102 -13.43 19.23 -17.60
CA VAL A 102 -14.84 19.43 -17.90
C VAL A 102 -15.00 20.11 -19.25
N VAL A 103 -15.84 19.55 -20.12
CA VAL A 103 -16.24 20.18 -21.38
C VAL A 103 -17.63 20.76 -21.22
N VAL A 104 -17.78 22.07 -21.41
CA VAL A 104 -19.08 22.75 -21.25
C VAL A 104 -19.69 23.00 -22.62
N ARG A 105 -20.95 22.61 -22.78
CA ARG A 105 -21.71 22.83 -24.00
C ARG A 105 -23.10 23.38 -23.70
N ASN A 106 -23.71 24.04 -24.68
CA ASN A 106 -25.13 24.35 -24.64
C ASN A 106 -25.98 23.14 -25.05
N VAL A 107 -27.31 23.27 -24.97
CA VAL A 107 -28.26 22.21 -25.35
C VAL A 107 -28.23 21.87 -26.85
N GLN A 108 -27.66 22.72 -27.69
CA GLN A 108 -27.41 22.50 -29.11
C GLN A 108 -26.06 21.79 -29.39
N GLY A 109 -25.25 21.56 -28.35
CA GLY A 109 -23.95 20.89 -28.42
C GLY A 109 -22.77 21.81 -28.77
N GLU A 110 -22.99 23.12 -28.86
CA GLU A 110 -21.95 24.11 -29.09
C GLU A 110 -21.13 24.35 -27.82
N ALA A 111 -19.83 24.61 -27.96
CA ALA A 111 -18.93 24.86 -26.84
C ALA A 111 -19.25 26.19 -26.16
N ILE A 112 -19.22 26.21 -24.82
CA ILE A 112 -19.29 27.43 -24.02
C ILE A 112 -17.89 27.68 -23.46
N THR A 113 -17.24 28.77 -23.90
CA THR A 113 -15.87 29.14 -23.51
C THR A 113 -15.81 30.17 -22.38
N GLU A 114 -16.95 30.78 -22.03
CA GLU A 114 -17.07 31.79 -20.97
C GLU A 114 -17.91 31.28 -19.78
N ALA A 115 -17.51 30.13 -19.22
CA ALA A 115 -18.03 29.60 -17.96
C ALA A 115 -17.07 29.86 -16.78
N THR A 116 -17.66 29.92 -15.59
CA THR A 116 -16.99 30.06 -14.29
C THR A 116 -17.19 28.78 -13.49
N PHE A 117 -16.09 28.29 -12.90
CA PHE A 117 -16.02 27.05 -12.14
C PHE A 117 -15.64 27.31 -10.70
N THR A 118 -16.33 26.66 -9.76
CA THR A 118 -16.00 26.66 -8.33
C THR A 118 -16.01 25.23 -7.81
N ILE A 119 -15.04 24.87 -6.97
CA ILE A 119 -14.91 23.57 -6.29
C ILE A 119 -14.95 23.85 -4.78
N ASP A 120 -15.83 23.19 -4.00
CA ASP A 120 -15.85 23.26 -2.52
C ASP A 120 -15.75 24.70 -1.94
N ASP A 121 -16.34 25.69 -2.61
CA ASP A 121 -16.28 27.13 -2.30
C ASP A 121 -14.94 27.85 -2.52
N ASP A 122 -14.01 27.26 -3.27
CA ASP A 122 -12.76 27.90 -3.69
C ASP A 122 -12.97 29.08 -4.66
N GLU A 123 -11.89 29.84 -4.89
CA GLU A 123 -11.88 30.96 -5.83
C GLU A 123 -12.31 30.51 -7.24
N PRO A 124 -13.23 31.26 -7.89
CA PRO A 124 -13.74 30.88 -9.19
C PRO A 124 -12.66 30.91 -10.27
N PHE A 125 -12.65 29.87 -11.10
CA PHE A 125 -11.74 29.69 -12.22
C PHE A 125 -12.47 29.82 -13.57
N LYS A 126 -11.77 30.32 -14.60
CA LYS A 126 -12.37 30.67 -15.91
C LYS A 126 -11.59 30.21 -17.15
N GLU A 127 -10.47 29.49 -17.01
CA GLU A 127 -9.63 29.17 -18.17
C GLU A 127 -10.21 27.99 -18.97
N SER A 128 -10.48 28.21 -20.25
CA SER A 128 -10.83 27.17 -21.22
C SER A 128 -9.99 27.24 -22.49
N ASP A 129 -9.95 26.13 -23.24
CA ASP A 129 -9.50 26.13 -24.62
C ASP A 129 -10.62 26.51 -25.61
N ALA A 130 -10.29 26.54 -26.90
CA ALA A 130 -11.20 26.91 -27.97
C ALA A 130 -12.40 25.95 -28.11
N GLU A 131 -12.32 24.78 -27.51
CA GLU A 131 -13.34 23.73 -27.53
C GLU A 131 -14.23 23.73 -26.27
N GLY A 132 -14.06 24.73 -25.38
CA GLY A 132 -14.83 24.86 -24.14
C GLY A 132 -14.42 23.83 -23.08
N ARG A 133 -13.18 23.34 -23.13
CA ARG A 133 -12.63 22.41 -22.15
C ARG A 133 -11.86 23.16 -21.06
N TYR A 134 -12.22 22.89 -19.83
CA TYR A 134 -11.64 23.44 -18.61
C TYR A 134 -10.83 22.36 -17.93
N SER A 135 -9.56 22.62 -17.65
CA SER A 135 -8.64 21.67 -16.99
C SER A 135 -8.34 22.16 -15.59
N LEU A 136 -8.80 21.43 -14.58
CA LEU A 136 -8.66 21.80 -13.17
C LEU A 136 -7.52 20.97 -12.56
N LEU A 137 -6.47 21.68 -12.18
CA LEU A 137 -5.37 21.12 -11.39
C LEU A 137 -5.85 21.04 -9.93
N HIS A 138 -6.20 19.83 -9.50
CA HIS A 138 -6.60 19.55 -8.13
C HIS A 138 -5.82 18.33 -7.64
N GLU A 139 -5.18 18.46 -6.48
CA GLU A 139 -4.22 17.47 -5.97
C GLU A 139 -4.82 16.53 -4.91
N GLY A 140 -6.05 16.78 -4.45
CA GLY A 140 -6.77 15.93 -3.50
C GLY A 140 -7.62 14.84 -4.15
N GLU A 141 -7.61 13.63 -3.57
CA GLU A 141 -8.71 12.69 -3.77
C GLU A 141 -9.88 13.06 -2.85
N GLY A 142 -11.09 12.65 -3.22
CA GLY A 142 -12.27 12.93 -2.42
C GLY A 142 -13.52 13.15 -3.24
N TYR A 143 -14.54 13.67 -2.58
CA TYR A 143 -15.78 14.13 -3.19
C TYR A 143 -15.78 15.65 -3.12
N PHE A 144 -15.98 16.27 -4.27
CA PHE A 144 -15.92 17.71 -4.43
C PHE A 144 -17.21 18.22 -5.04
N ASP A 145 -17.80 19.26 -4.47
CA ASP A 145 -18.96 19.93 -5.02
C ASP A 145 -18.51 20.95 -6.05
N VAL A 146 -18.89 20.70 -7.31
CA VAL A 146 -18.52 21.51 -8.47
C VAL A 146 -19.73 22.34 -8.89
N THR A 147 -19.52 23.64 -8.98
CA THR A 147 -20.48 24.60 -9.53
C THR A 147 -19.97 25.16 -10.84
N ILE A 148 -20.80 25.09 -11.88
CA ILE A 148 -20.49 25.59 -13.22
C ILE A 148 -21.55 26.61 -13.61
N SER A 149 -21.14 27.83 -13.92
CA SER A 149 -22.04 28.92 -14.27
C SER A 149 -21.56 29.63 -15.53
N ALA A 150 -22.49 30.04 -16.39
CA ALA A 150 -22.20 30.84 -17.57
C ALA A 150 -23.30 31.89 -17.73
N GLU A 151 -22.99 33.03 -18.33
CA GLU A 151 -23.97 34.09 -18.55
C GLU A 151 -25.13 33.58 -19.44
N GLY A 152 -26.37 33.92 -19.06
CA GLY A 152 -27.58 33.48 -19.78
C GLY A 152 -27.94 32.00 -19.63
N HIS A 153 -27.27 31.26 -18.73
CA HIS A 153 -27.54 29.86 -18.46
C HIS A 153 -27.79 29.60 -16.96
N GLN A 154 -28.64 28.62 -16.66
CA GLN A 154 -28.84 28.12 -15.31
C GLN A 154 -27.55 27.45 -14.81
N PRO A 155 -27.12 27.71 -13.56
CA PRO A 155 -25.94 27.07 -13.00
C PRO A 155 -26.15 25.57 -12.84
N HIS A 156 -25.10 24.80 -13.13
CA HIS A 156 -25.04 23.36 -12.93
C HIS A 156 -24.26 23.03 -11.67
N PHE A 157 -24.77 22.07 -10.90
CA PHE A 157 -24.17 21.60 -9.65
C PHE A 157 -24.01 20.08 -9.71
N GLU A 158 -22.82 19.59 -9.39
CA GLU A 158 -22.56 18.15 -9.28
C GLU A 158 -21.48 17.85 -8.25
N THR A 159 -21.60 16.71 -7.58
CA THR A 159 -20.52 16.17 -6.74
C THR A 159 -19.67 15.23 -7.57
N VAL A 160 -18.38 15.52 -7.69
CA VAL A 160 -17.40 14.73 -8.45
C VAL A 160 -16.50 13.97 -7.49
N LYS A 161 -16.37 12.66 -7.71
CA LYS A 161 -15.36 11.83 -7.04
C LYS A 161 -14.05 11.88 -7.81
N LEU A 162 -12.99 12.41 -7.19
CA LEU A 162 -11.62 12.27 -7.67
C LEU A 162 -10.94 11.11 -6.95
N GLU A 163 -10.32 10.23 -7.72
CA GLU A 163 -9.59 9.06 -7.22
C GLU A 163 -8.09 9.31 -7.37
N GLN A 164 -7.27 8.75 -6.48
CA GLN A 164 -5.82 8.74 -6.65
C GLN A 164 -5.31 7.35 -7.03
N ASP A 165 -4.23 7.32 -7.81
CA ASP A 165 -3.37 6.15 -7.92
C ASP A 165 -2.19 6.27 -6.93
N VAL A 166 -1.15 5.44 -7.11
CA VAL A 166 0.03 5.41 -6.22
C VAL A 166 0.74 6.77 -6.14
N CYS A 167 0.57 7.63 -7.14
CA CYS A 167 1.41 8.80 -7.37
C CYS A 167 0.66 10.09 -7.72
N HIS A 168 -0.55 10.00 -8.27
CA HIS A 168 -1.26 11.12 -8.87
C HIS A 168 -2.78 10.99 -8.70
N VAL A 169 -3.46 12.13 -8.78
CA VAL A 169 -4.91 12.14 -8.98
C VAL A 169 -5.22 11.65 -10.41
N ILE A 170 -6.15 10.71 -10.52
CA ILE A 170 -6.62 10.16 -11.79
C ILE A 170 -7.57 11.18 -12.43
N THR A 171 -7.18 11.69 -13.60
CA THR A 171 -7.99 12.65 -14.37
C THR A 171 -9.38 12.11 -14.66
N GLN A 172 -10.40 12.78 -14.14
CA GLN A 172 -11.79 12.53 -14.45
C GLN A 172 -12.23 13.42 -15.61
N ASN A 173 -12.86 12.85 -16.63
CA ASN A 173 -13.46 13.60 -17.74
C ASN A 173 -14.97 13.74 -17.54
N ARG A 174 -15.49 14.95 -17.74
CA ARG A 174 -16.93 15.27 -17.66
C ARG A 174 -17.37 16.11 -18.85
N THR A 175 -18.62 15.95 -19.24
CA THR A 175 -19.27 16.83 -20.21
C THR A 175 -20.57 17.33 -19.60
N VAL A 176 -20.71 18.65 -19.50
CA VAL A 176 -21.85 19.31 -18.87
C VAL A 176 -22.59 20.12 -19.91
N LEU A 177 -23.92 19.93 -19.94
CA LEU A 177 -24.83 20.70 -20.78
C LEU A 177 -25.48 21.78 -19.94
N LEU A 178 -25.17 23.05 -20.20
CA LEU A 178 -25.83 24.16 -19.53
C LEU A 178 -27.16 24.47 -20.22
N VAL A 179 -28.20 24.62 -19.41
CA VAL A 179 -29.55 24.94 -19.87
C VAL A 179 -29.72 26.47 -19.89
N PRO A 180 -30.23 27.07 -20.97
CA PRO A 180 -30.50 28.51 -21.00
C PRO A 180 -31.47 28.94 -19.89
N GLU A 181 -31.29 30.13 -19.33
CA GLU A 181 -32.33 30.70 -18.47
C GLU A 181 -33.59 30.93 -19.30
N VAL A 182 -34.73 30.40 -18.86
CA VAL A 182 -35.99 30.65 -19.56
C VAL A 182 -36.34 32.10 -19.29
N GLY A 183 -36.25 32.94 -20.32
CA GLY A 183 -36.68 34.34 -20.26
C GLY A 183 -38.12 34.39 -19.73
N GLY A 184 -38.29 35.00 -18.57
CA GLY A 184 -39.61 35.35 -18.06
C GLY A 184 -40.18 36.45 -18.93
N GLU A 185 -40.98 36.06 -19.93
CA GLU A 185 -42.01 36.92 -20.52
C GLU A 185 -43.35 36.66 -19.82
#